data_AF-A0A374JM98-F1
#
_entry.id   AF-A0A374JM98-F1
#
_cell.length_a   1.000
_cell.length_b   1.000
_cell.length_c   1.000
_cell.angle_alpha   90.00
_cell.angle_beta   90.00
_cell.angle_gamma   90.00
#
_symmetry.space_group_name_H-M   'P 1'
#
loop_
_entity.id
_entity.type
_entity.pdbx_description
1 polymer ?
#
loop_
_entity_poly.entity_id
_entity_poly.type
_entity_poly.pdbx_seq_one_letter_code
_entity_poly.pdbx_strand_id
1 'polypeptide(L)'
;MNNGKKTYNFWGWKNADAPAITDEYPGINTPTDLYDALSHIWCADTCAPRMRDRWTKDSMTLGQCSITAFLAQDIFGGKVYGIKRPGGNYHCYNVIGDCAFDLTSEQFGDEVLNYEDNPEQQREVHFAKEEKRLRYEYLKAALGEYTK
;
A
#
# COMPACT_ATOMS: atom_id res chain seq x y z
N MET A 1 22.72 2.61 -21.57
CA MET A 1 21.30 2.84 -21.93
C MET A 1 20.73 3.74 -20.86
N ASN A 2 20.07 4.84 -21.22
CA ASN A 2 19.44 5.74 -20.25
C ASN A 2 18.35 4.96 -19.51
N ASN A 3 18.67 4.39 -18.35
CA ASN A 3 17.67 3.94 -17.38
C ASN A 3 17.02 5.21 -16.81
N GLY A 4 16.09 5.79 -17.56
CA GLY A 4 15.23 6.85 -17.04
C GLY A 4 14.52 6.29 -15.82
N LYS A 5 15.02 6.61 -14.62
CA LYS A 5 14.43 6.15 -13.36
C LYS A 5 12.98 6.63 -13.39
N LYS A 6 12.02 5.70 -13.43
CA LYS A 6 10.60 6.03 -13.30
C LYS A 6 10.44 6.91 -12.07
N THR A 7 9.72 8.02 -12.24
CA THR A 7 9.34 8.91 -11.14
C THR A 7 7.97 8.50 -10.66
N TYR A 8 7.82 8.34 -9.35
CA TYR A 8 6.55 8.04 -8.71
C TYR A 8 6.11 9.21 -7.84
N ASN A 9 4.80 9.35 -7.59
CA ASN A 9 4.27 10.42 -6.74
C ASN A 9 3.97 9.95 -5.31
N PHE A 10 4.11 8.66 -5.04
CA PHE A 10 3.87 8.13 -3.71
C PHE A 10 5.01 8.49 -2.74
N TRP A 11 4.71 8.69 -1.46
CA TRP A 11 5.69 9.15 -0.48
C TRP A 11 6.76 8.08 -0.21
N GLY A 12 8.01 8.49 -0.12
CA GLY A 12 9.15 7.60 0.12
C GLY A 12 9.69 6.88 -1.12
N TRP A 13 9.12 7.09 -2.32
CA TRP A 13 9.49 6.35 -3.53
C TRP A 13 10.99 6.33 -3.89
N LYS A 14 11.72 7.41 -3.57
CA LYS A 14 13.17 7.50 -3.88
C LYS A 14 14.01 6.47 -3.13
N ASN A 15 13.51 6.01 -1.98
CA ASN A 15 14.15 5.06 -1.09
C ASN A 15 13.35 3.76 -0.99
N ALA A 16 12.36 3.55 -1.86
CA ALA A 16 11.46 2.39 -1.81
C ALA A 16 12.08 1.18 -2.54
N ASP A 17 13.25 0.74 -2.06
CA ASP A 17 14.11 -0.28 -2.66
C ASP A 17 14.33 -1.51 -1.76
N ALA A 18 13.53 -1.66 -0.70
CA ALA A 18 13.55 -2.83 0.16
C ALA A 18 13.35 -4.12 -0.66
N PRO A 19 14.26 -5.12 -0.55
CA PRO A 19 14.13 -6.35 -1.32
C PRO A 19 12.99 -7.22 -0.77
N ALA A 20 12.30 -7.93 -1.67
CA ALA A 20 11.33 -8.95 -1.28
C ALA A 20 12.02 -10.06 -0.46
N ILE A 21 11.32 -10.54 0.58
CA ILE A 21 11.75 -11.65 1.44
C ILE A 21 11.07 -12.97 1.08
N THR A 22 10.31 -12.97 -0.01
CA THR A 22 9.54 -14.11 -0.52
C THR A 22 9.62 -14.16 -2.05
N ASP A 23 9.59 -15.38 -2.59
CA ASP A 23 9.53 -15.64 -4.03
C ASP A 23 8.08 -15.93 -4.50
N GLU A 24 7.08 -15.75 -3.63
CA GLU A 24 5.66 -16.03 -3.93
C GLU A 24 5.11 -15.20 -5.12
N TYR A 25 5.70 -14.02 -5.38
CA TYR A 25 5.24 -13.08 -6.40
C TYR A 25 6.36 -12.78 -7.41
N PRO A 26 6.54 -13.62 -8.46
CA PRO A 26 7.57 -13.41 -9.46
C PRO A 26 7.52 -12.01 -10.08
N GLY A 27 8.67 -11.35 -10.16
CA GLY A 27 8.80 -10.00 -10.71
C GLY A 27 8.55 -8.86 -9.70
N ILE A 28 8.09 -9.16 -8.48
CA ILE A 28 7.96 -8.17 -7.41
C ILE A 28 9.23 -8.20 -6.55
N ASN A 29 10.26 -7.44 -6.93
CA ASN A 29 11.53 -7.41 -6.21
C ASN A 29 11.61 -6.25 -5.22
N THR A 30 10.92 -5.15 -5.50
CA THR A 30 10.95 -3.89 -4.74
C THR A 30 9.55 -3.30 -4.55
N PRO A 31 9.35 -2.38 -3.59
CA PRO A 31 8.10 -1.65 -3.43
C PRO A 31 7.62 -0.92 -4.70
N THR A 32 8.55 -0.45 -5.55
CA THR A 32 8.19 0.15 -6.85
C THR A 32 7.61 -0.86 -7.83
N ASP A 33 8.11 -2.11 -7.84
CA ASP A 33 7.53 -3.19 -8.64
C ASP A 33 6.12 -3.52 -8.14
N LEU A 34 5.95 -3.57 -6.81
CA LEU A 34 4.63 -3.77 -6.20
C LEU A 34 3.67 -2.65 -6.59
N TYR A 35 4.09 -1.39 -6.51
CA TYR A 35 3.25 -0.26 -6.93
C TYR A 35 2.83 -0.37 -8.40
N ASP A 36 3.78 -0.68 -9.30
CA ASP A 36 3.50 -0.85 -10.72
C ASP A 36 2.44 -1.94 -10.94
N ALA A 37 2.59 -3.11 -10.31
CA ALA A 37 1.59 -4.19 -10.40
C ALA A 37 0.24 -3.78 -9.81
N LEU A 38 0.23 -3.20 -8.60
CA LEU A 38 -1.00 -2.77 -7.93
C LEU A 38 -1.74 -1.67 -8.69
N SER A 39 -1.06 -0.83 -9.47
CA SER A 39 -1.72 0.16 -10.33
C SER A 39 -2.65 -0.46 -11.40
N HIS A 40 -2.42 -1.72 -11.75
CA HIS A 40 -3.28 -2.51 -12.64
C HIS A 40 -4.38 -3.26 -11.88
N ILE A 41 -4.20 -3.52 -10.59
CA ILE A 41 -5.09 -4.36 -9.76
C ILE A 41 -6.06 -3.53 -8.92
N TRP A 42 -5.64 -2.36 -8.40
CA TRP A 42 -6.50 -1.50 -7.62
C TRP A 42 -7.74 -1.10 -8.42
N CYS A 43 -8.89 -1.29 -7.77
CA CYS A 43 -10.21 -1.16 -8.36
C CYS A 43 -11.24 -0.79 -7.28
N ALA A 44 -12.47 -0.56 -7.70
CA ALA A 44 -13.58 -0.27 -6.78
C ALA A 44 -13.79 -1.37 -5.72
N ASP A 45 -13.59 -2.65 -6.08
CA ASP A 45 -13.81 -3.77 -5.15
C ASP A 45 -12.75 -3.86 -4.05
N THR A 46 -11.51 -3.49 -4.35
CA THR A 46 -10.42 -3.39 -3.36
C THR A 46 -10.51 -2.11 -2.53
N CYS A 47 -11.20 -1.07 -3.01
CA CYS A 47 -11.46 0.15 -2.25
C CYS A 47 -12.38 -0.11 -1.03
N ALA A 48 -12.09 0.57 0.08
CA ALA A 48 -12.93 0.54 1.27
C ALA A 48 -14.39 0.92 0.93
N PRO A 49 -15.40 0.14 1.34
CA PRO A 49 -16.79 0.34 0.88
C PRO A 49 -17.32 1.76 1.08
N ARG A 50 -16.99 2.40 2.20
CA ARG A 50 -17.38 3.79 2.50
C ARG A 50 -16.81 4.86 1.55
N MET A 51 -15.86 4.50 0.69
CA MET A 51 -15.21 5.41 -0.27
C MET A 51 -15.33 4.93 -1.71
N ARG A 52 -15.96 3.78 -1.95
CA ARG A 52 -16.06 3.13 -3.26
C ARG A 52 -16.73 4.03 -4.31
N ASP A 53 -17.77 4.75 -3.92
CA ASP A 53 -18.49 5.67 -4.82
C ASP A 53 -17.64 6.85 -5.31
N ARG A 54 -16.53 7.14 -4.62
CA ARG A 54 -15.58 8.19 -4.99
C ARG A 54 -14.31 7.65 -5.65
N TRP A 55 -14.19 6.33 -5.77
CA TRP A 55 -13.04 5.72 -6.40
C TRP A 55 -13.09 5.93 -7.91
N THR A 56 -11.98 6.39 -8.49
CA THR A 56 -11.79 6.55 -9.93
C THR A 56 -10.40 6.04 -10.31
N LYS A 57 -10.15 5.84 -11.61
CA LYS A 57 -8.81 5.45 -12.08
C LYS A 57 -7.76 6.52 -11.75
N ASP A 58 -8.14 7.81 -11.82
CA ASP A 58 -7.27 8.93 -11.45
C ASP A 58 -7.01 9.03 -9.93
N SER A 59 -7.83 8.36 -9.11
CA SER A 59 -7.69 8.28 -7.64
C SER A 59 -7.54 6.83 -7.16
N MET A 60 -6.81 6.01 -7.93
CA MET A 60 -6.78 4.56 -7.75
C MET A 60 -6.33 4.09 -6.34
N THR A 61 -5.52 4.88 -5.64
CA THR A 61 -5.02 4.59 -4.29
C THR A 61 -6.04 4.87 -3.18
N LEU A 62 -7.18 5.51 -3.49
CA LEU A 62 -8.21 5.84 -2.52
C LEU A 62 -8.76 4.59 -1.82
N GLY A 63 -8.66 4.57 -0.49
CA GLY A 63 -9.21 3.48 0.32
C GLY A 63 -8.46 2.16 0.28
N GLN A 64 -7.26 2.17 -0.29
CA GLN A 64 -6.40 0.98 -0.43
C GLN A 64 -5.39 0.82 0.72
N CYS A 65 -5.24 1.82 1.60
CA CYS A 65 -4.08 1.95 2.48
C CYS A 65 -3.78 0.73 3.37
N SER A 66 -4.73 0.32 4.23
CA SER A 66 -4.45 -0.76 5.19
C SER A 66 -4.15 -2.08 4.51
N ILE A 67 -4.94 -2.47 3.50
CA ILE A 67 -4.76 -3.77 2.82
C ILE A 67 -3.46 -3.79 2.02
N THR A 68 -3.08 -2.66 1.41
CA THR A 68 -1.82 -2.50 0.67
C THR A 68 -0.63 -2.56 1.61
N ALA A 69 -0.68 -1.83 2.74
CA ALA A 69 0.42 -1.80 3.68
C ALA A 69 0.68 -3.19 4.30
N PHE A 70 -0.37 -3.95 4.59
CA PHE A 70 -0.22 -5.32 5.08
C PHE A 70 0.26 -6.29 4.01
N LEU A 71 -0.15 -6.15 2.75
CA LEU A 71 0.42 -6.93 1.65
C LEU A 71 1.90 -6.62 1.43
N ALA A 72 2.29 -5.34 1.46
CA ALA A 72 3.69 -4.93 1.38
C ALA A 72 4.50 -5.48 2.57
N GLN A 73 3.91 -5.54 3.77
CA GLN A 73 4.54 -6.18 4.93
C GLN A 73 4.78 -7.68 4.70
N ASP A 74 3.84 -8.38 4.05
CA ASP A 74 4.01 -9.82 3.77
C ASP A 74 5.13 -10.08 2.74
N ILE A 75 5.35 -9.14 1.83
CA ILE A 75 6.34 -9.26 0.74
C ILE A 75 7.73 -8.79 1.17
N PHE A 76 7.84 -7.70 1.92
CA PHE A 76 9.11 -7.04 2.26
C PHE A 76 9.47 -7.12 3.76
N GLY A 77 8.56 -7.62 4.60
CA GLY A 77 8.69 -7.62 6.05
C GLY A 77 8.45 -6.24 6.68
N GLY A 78 9.14 -5.97 7.79
CA GLY A 78 9.06 -4.70 8.50
C GLY A 78 7.75 -4.49 9.25
N LYS A 79 7.43 -3.20 9.48
CA LYS A 79 6.33 -2.75 10.33
C LYS A 79 5.37 -1.86 9.55
N VAL A 80 4.11 -1.86 9.99
CA VAL A 80 3.08 -0.96 9.48
C VAL A 80 2.82 0.12 10.54
N TYR A 81 2.85 1.38 10.14
CA TYR A 81 2.58 2.54 10.99
C TYR A 81 1.34 3.28 10.51
N GLY A 82 0.70 4.03 11.42
CA GLY A 82 -0.60 4.64 11.15
C GLY A 82 -0.63 6.13 11.44
N ILE A 83 -0.84 6.94 10.41
CA ILE A 83 -1.10 8.38 10.55
C ILE A 83 -2.54 8.55 11.02
N LYS A 84 -2.73 9.18 12.18
CA LYS A 84 -4.07 9.45 12.71
C LYS A 84 -4.78 10.50 11.85
N ARG A 85 -5.94 10.15 11.31
CA ARG A 85 -6.73 11.01 10.43
C ARG A 85 -7.88 11.68 11.19
N PRO A 86 -8.40 12.82 10.71
CA PRO A 86 -9.65 13.38 11.20
C PRO A 86 -10.76 12.31 11.20
N GLY A 87 -11.47 12.18 12.33
CA GLY A 87 -12.47 11.12 12.52
C GLY A 87 -11.92 9.81 13.12
N GLY A 88 -10.65 9.78 13.54
CA GLY A 88 -10.10 8.73 14.41
C GLY A 88 -9.63 7.46 13.70
N ASN A 89 -9.71 7.41 12.37
CA ASN A 89 -9.14 6.30 11.59
C ASN A 89 -7.64 6.51 11.35
N TYR A 90 -6.93 5.42 11.01
CA TYR A 90 -5.52 5.48 10.63
C TYR A 90 -5.34 5.31 9.13
N HIS A 91 -4.39 6.06 8.57
CA HIS A 91 -3.83 5.84 7.24
C HIS A 91 -2.51 5.09 7.38
N CYS A 92 -2.39 3.92 6.76
CA CYS A 92 -1.27 3.01 6.99
C CYS A 92 -0.14 3.20 5.97
N TYR A 93 1.11 3.06 6.42
CA TYR A 93 2.32 3.05 5.60
C TYR A 93 3.35 2.05 6.16
N ASN A 94 4.42 1.78 5.40
CA ASN A 94 5.42 0.75 5.72
C ASN A 94 6.75 1.37 6.15
N VAL A 95 7.41 0.72 7.12
CA VAL A 95 8.79 0.99 7.53
C VAL A 95 9.54 -0.35 7.62
N ILE A 96 10.56 -0.52 6.79
CA ILE A 96 11.40 -1.71 6.66
C ILE A 96 12.86 -1.28 6.86
N GLY A 97 13.37 -1.40 8.09
CA GLY A 97 14.67 -0.82 8.44
C GLY A 97 14.64 0.70 8.24
N ASP A 98 15.58 1.22 7.45
CA ASP A 98 15.66 2.65 7.08
C ASP A 98 14.80 3.02 5.86
N CYS A 99 14.16 2.03 5.22
CA CYS A 99 13.27 2.22 4.09
C CYS A 99 11.85 2.48 4.57
N ALA A 100 11.32 3.68 4.34
CA ALA A 100 9.93 4.03 4.63
C ALA A 100 9.22 4.50 3.38
N PHE A 101 8.02 3.97 3.14
CA PHE A 101 7.21 4.34 1.98
C PHE A 101 5.71 4.18 2.25
N ASP A 102 4.93 4.87 1.44
CA ASP A 102 3.47 4.81 1.46
C ASP A 102 2.96 4.74 0.03
N LEU A 103 2.70 3.53 -0.46
CA LEU A 103 2.24 3.28 -1.82
C LEU A 103 0.87 3.89 -2.13
N THR A 104 0.19 4.45 -1.12
CA THR A 104 -1.18 4.97 -1.24
C THR A 104 -1.29 6.44 -0.81
N SER A 105 -0.16 7.14 -0.66
CA SER A 105 -0.16 8.55 -0.24
C SER A 105 -0.86 9.47 -1.24
N GLU A 106 -0.86 9.10 -2.52
CA GLU A 106 -1.48 9.89 -3.61
C GLU A 106 -2.98 10.15 -3.40
N GLN A 107 -3.67 9.35 -2.57
CA GLN A 107 -5.08 9.57 -2.28
C GLN A 107 -5.37 10.92 -1.59
N PHE A 108 -4.35 11.58 -1.06
CA PHE A 108 -4.46 12.87 -0.40
C PHE A 108 -4.03 14.06 -1.28
N GLY A 109 -3.62 13.82 -2.54
CA GLY A 109 -3.17 14.88 -3.45
C GLY A 109 -2.05 15.71 -2.85
N ASP A 110 -2.27 17.03 -2.70
CA ASP A 110 -1.29 17.99 -2.19
C ASP A 110 -1.22 18.06 -0.65
N GLU A 111 -2.02 17.28 0.09
CA GLU A 111 -1.97 17.27 1.55
C GLU A 111 -0.61 16.76 2.05
N VAL A 112 0.06 17.55 2.89
CA VAL A 112 1.30 17.12 3.56
C VAL A 112 0.96 16.27 4.78
N LEU A 113 1.26 14.98 4.70
CA LEU A 113 1.09 14.03 5.79
C LEU A 113 2.29 14.05 6.76
N ASN A 114 2.03 13.86 8.05
CA ASN A 114 3.07 13.70 9.07
C ASN A 114 3.40 12.21 9.30
N TYR A 115 4.59 11.78 8.90
CA TYR A 115 5.10 10.41 9.04
C TYR A 115 5.95 10.20 10.31
N GLU A 116 6.00 11.17 11.22
CA GLU A 116 6.76 11.13 12.48
C GLU A 116 5.90 10.67 13.67
N ASP A 117 6.50 9.97 14.63
CA ASP A 117 5.91 9.55 15.91
C ASP A 117 4.54 8.86 15.83
N ASN A 118 4.27 8.20 14.71
CA ASN A 118 3.02 7.47 14.50
C ASN A 118 3.03 6.13 15.26
N PRO A 119 1.87 5.66 15.76
CA PRO A 119 1.79 4.34 16.38
C PRO A 119 1.85 3.21 15.35
N GLU A 120 2.53 2.12 15.71
CA GLU A 120 2.50 0.86 14.97
C GLU A 120 1.06 0.32 14.89
N GLN A 121 0.68 -0.21 13.72
CA GLN A 121 -0.64 -0.76 13.44
C GLN A 121 -0.57 -2.27 13.37
N GLN A 122 -1.47 -2.93 14.10
CA GLN A 122 -1.53 -4.38 14.16
C GLN A 122 -2.57 -4.92 13.17
N ARG A 123 -2.19 -5.95 12.40
CA ARG A 123 -3.05 -6.57 11.38
C ARG A 123 -4.36 -7.06 11.98
N GLU A 124 -4.28 -7.68 13.16
CA GLU A 124 -5.39 -8.29 13.88
C GLU A 124 -6.48 -7.25 14.18
N VAL A 125 -6.09 -6.01 14.51
CA VAL A 125 -7.02 -4.92 14.79
C VAL A 125 -7.73 -4.46 13.51
N HIS A 126 -7.01 -4.39 12.39
CA HIS A 126 -7.62 -4.00 11.12
C HIS A 126 -8.50 -5.12 10.56
N PHE A 127 -8.05 -6.37 10.60
CA PHE A 127 -8.75 -7.52 10.02
C PHE A 127 -9.82 -8.13 10.93
N ALA A 128 -9.97 -7.64 12.17
CA ALA A 128 -11.17 -7.86 12.97
C ALA A 128 -12.45 -7.39 12.24
N LYS A 129 -12.33 -6.42 11.31
CA LYS A 129 -13.39 -6.11 10.36
C LYS A 129 -13.30 -7.07 9.17
N GLU A 130 -14.30 -7.93 9.03
CA GLU A 130 -14.34 -8.92 7.95
C GLU A 130 -14.20 -8.28 6.56
N GLU A 131 -14.84 -7.13 6.33
CA GLU A 131 -14.70 -6.37 5.09
C GLU A 131 -13.25 -6.06 4.73
N LYS A 132 -12.41 -5.68 5.71
CA LYS A 132 -10.99 -5.40 5.45
C LYS A 132 -10.22 -6.68 5.12
N ARG A 133 -10.50 -7.75 5.86
CA ARG A 133 -9.88 -9.07 5.63
C ARG A 133 -10.20 -9.56 4.22
N LEU A 134 -11.47 -9.55 3.81
CA LEU A 134 -11.89 -10.01 2.49
C LEU A 134 -11.26 -9.18 1.35
N ARG A 135 -11.14 -7.85 1.51
CA ARG A 135 -10.46 -7.01 0.51
C ARG A 135 -8.97 -7.30 0.43
N TYR A 136 -8.32 -7.57 1.56
CA TYR A 136 -6.92 -8.00 1.58
C TYR A 136 -6.73 -9.34 0.87
N GLU A 137 -7.56 -10.35 1.16
CA GLU A 137 -7.48 -11.65 0.49
C GLU A 137 -7.71 -11.53 -1.03
N TYR A 138 -8.67 -10.69 -1.44
CA TYR A 138 -8.88 -10.39 -2.85
C TYR A 138 -7.64 -9.75 -3.49
N LEU A 139 -7.06 -8.73 -2.85
CA LEU A 139 -5.88 -8.03 -3.36
C LEU A 139 -4.69 -8.99 -3.50
N LYS A 140 -4.48 -9.83 -2.48
CA LYS A 140 -3.42 -10.84 -2.46
C LYS A 140 -3.59 -11.86 -3.58
N ALA A 141 -4.80 -12.41 -3.74
CA ALA A 141 -5.10 -13.35 -4.81
C ALA A 141 -4.91 -12.72 -6.21
N ALA A 142 -5.39 -11.49 -6.39
CA ALA A 142 -5.25 -10.77 -7.66
C ALA A 142 -3.79 -10.48 -8.01
N LEU A 143 -2.95 -10.14 -7.02
CA LEU A 143 -1.51 -10.01 -7.23
C LEU A 143 -0.89 -11.36 -7.63
N GLY A 144 -1.26 -12.43 -6.95
CA GLY A 144 -0.82 -13.78 -7.28
C GLY A 144 -1.18 -14.19 -8.71
N GLU A 145 -2.36 -13.85 -9.22
CA GLU A 145 -2.71 -14.08 -10.63
C GLU A 145 -1.93 -13.17 -11.60
N TYR A 146 -1.65 -11.93 -11.21
CA TYR A 146 -0.93 -10.97 -12.05
C TYR A 146 0.55 -11.36 -12.25
N THR A 147 1.17 -12.01 -11.26
CA THR A 147 2.59 -12.37 -11.26
C THR A 147 2.88 -13.79 -11.77
N LYS A 148 1.86 -14.50 -12.28
CA LYS A 148 2.00 -15.84 -12.86
C LYS A 148 2.56 -15.82 -14.29
#